data_AF-A0A0D6KDY7-F1
#
_entry.id   AF-A0A0D6KDY7-F1
#
_cell.length_a   1.000
_cell.length_b   1.000
_cell.length_c   1.000
_cell.angle_alpha   90.00
_cell.angle_beta   90.00
_cell.angle_gamma   90.00
#
_symmetry.space_group_name_H-M   'P 1'
#
loop_
_entity.id
_entity.type
_entity.pdbx_description
1 polymer ?
#
loop_
_entity_poly.entity_id
_entity_poly.type
_entity_poly.pdbx_seq_one_letter_code
_entity_poly.pdbx_strand_id
1 'polypeptide(L)'
;MAQLRAKSDNIGVPSPKATTESTPATTTTETPSAKASPTEQAATGKTTNVTLYTSDTQCQQLIPQKVAVPADEPVEGAVSKILEQRDTGDFNLSSYRVNLKNGVATVDLRVAPNSKRQIASLSSCEQFAMFGSLRKTLTSNPQWKIKEVRFTERGEEIVL
;
A
#
# COMPACT_ATOMS: atom_id res chain seq x y z
N MET A 1 2.27 -40.24 38.91
CA MET A 1 3.68 -39.91 39.20
C MET A 1 4.12 -38.88 38.17
N ALA A 2 4.85 -37.80 38.42
CA ALA A 2 5.23 -37.05 39.60
C ALA A 2 5.65 -35.68 39.05
N GLN A 3 5.26 -34.57 39.68
CA GLN A 3 5.86 -33.26 39.45
C GLN A 3 7.32 -33.30 39.88
N LEU A 4 8.20 -32.61 39.14
CA LEU A 4 9.52 -32.22 39.62
C LEU A 4 9.79 -30.74 39.30
N ARG A 5 10.03 -30.02 40.40
CA ARG A 5 10.54 -28.64 40.54
C ARG A 5 12.05 -28.58 40.33
N ALA A 6 12.55 -27.44 39.89
CA ALA A 6 13.73 -26.70 40.41
C ALA A 6 13.65 -25.27 39.80
N LYS A 7 13.43 -24.14 40.49
CA LYS A 7 14.11 -23.39 41.58
C LYS A 7 15.48 -22.78 41.23
N SER A 8 15.50 -21.43 41.31
CA SER A 8 16.57 -20.48 41.69
C SER A 8 17.84 -20.42 40.80
N ASP A 9 18.50 -19.29 40.55
CA ASP A 9 18.96 -18.25 41.48
C ASP A 9 19.20 -16.86 40.84
N ASN A 10 19.30 -15.89 41.76
CA ASN A 10 19.47 -14.45 41.68
C ASN A 10 20.96 -14.04 41.48
N ILE A 11 21.21 -12.71 41.40
CA ILE A 11 22.48 -11.94 41.57
C ILE A 11 23.16 -11.58 40.23
N GLY A 12 23.54 -10.33 39.92
CA GLY A 12 23.55 -9.09 40.69
C GLY A 12 24.02 -7.91 39.83
N VAL A 13 23.66 -6.70 40.27
CA VAL A 13 24.18 -5.42 39.76
C VAL A 13 25.54 -5.15 40.41
N PRO A 14 26.49 -4.54 39.68
CA PRO A 14 27.03 -3.28 40.21
C PRO A 14 27.11 -2.17 39.15
N SER A 15 26.72 -0.98 39.60
CA SER A 15 27.08 0.30 39.00
C SER A 15 28.45 0.73 39.54
N PRO A 16 29.24 1.51 38.78
CA PRO A 16 29.98 2.60 39.40
C PRO A 16 29.83 3.95 38.68
N LYS A 17 29.92 5.00 39.50
CA LYS A 17 29.75 6.44 39.22
C LYS A 17 30.95 7.09 38.49
N ALA A 18 30.60 8.07 37.65
CA ALA A 18 31.16 9.44 37.42
C ALA A 18 32.67 9.74 37.51
N THR A 19 33.20 10.62 36.64
CA THR A 19 33.41 12.08 36.90
C THR A 19 34.14 12.80 35.73
N THR A 20 33.71 14.05 35.44
CA THR A 20 34.37 15.23 34.78
C THR A 20 34.82 15.15 33.31
N GLU A 21 34.27 15.94 32.37
CA GLU A 21 34.31 17.41 32.16
C GLU A 21 35.44 17.83 31.20
N SER A 22 35.09 18.29 30.00
CA SER A 22 35.80 19.38 29.30
C SER A 22 34.97 19.91 28.12
N THR A 23 34.65 21.20 28.16
CA THR A 23 34.21 22.05 27.03
C THR A 23 35.43 22.91 26.64
N PRO A 24 35.79 23.08 25.36
CA PRO A 24 35.41 24.30 24.58
C PRO A 24 35.16 24.04 23.07
N ALA A 25 34.07 24.51 22.47
CA ALA A 25 33.83 25.82 21.81
C ALA A 25 34.07 25.87 20.27
N THR A 26 32.95 26.16 19.55
CA THR A 26 32.75 27.03 18.37
C THR A 26 33.11 26.64 16.90
N THR A 27 32.09 26.89 16.03
CA THR A 27 32.08 27.22 14.57
C THR A 27 32.35 26.05 13.60
N THR A 28 31.63 25.79 12.50
CA THR A 28 30.88 26.65 11.55
C THR A 28 29.88 25.81 10.76
N THR A 29 28.78 26.47 10.37
CA THR A 29 27.80 26.19 9.32
C THR A 29 28.29 25.33 8.15
N GLU A 30 27.63 24.19 7.88
CA GLU A 30 27.38 23.72 6.51
C GLU A 30 25.98 23.09 6.41
N THR A 31 25.22 23.68 5.49
CA THR A 31 23.86 23.38 5.02
C THR A 31 23.61 21.89 4.75
N PRO A 32 22.53 21.28 5.28
CA PRO A 32 21.99 20.07 4.68
C PRO A 32 21.31 20.50 3.38
N SER A 33 22.00 20.31 2.25
CA SER A 33 21.36 20.32 0.94
C SER A 33 20.41 19.11 0.87
N ALA A 34 19.23 19.26 1.46
CA ALA A 34 18.11 18.36 1.27
C ALA A 34 17.73 18.42 -0.20
N LYS A 35 18.28 17.49 -0.98
CA LYS A 35 17.84 17.21 -2.34
C LYS A 35 16.36 16.83 -2.21
N ALA A 36 15.50 17.74 -2.64
CA ALA A 36 14.06 17.54 -2.66
C ALA A 36 13.76 16.26 -3.46
N SER A 37 13.45 15.18 -2.75
CA SER A 37 12.59 14.15 -3.31
C SER A 37 11.27 14.82 -3.67
N PRO A 38 10.62 14.46 -4.80
CA PRO A 38 9.30 14.97 -5.09
C PRO A 38 8.43 14.61 -3.90
N THR A 39 8.06 15.63 -3.13
CA THR A 39 7.10 15.46 -2.06
C THR A 39 5.82 15.07 -2.79
N GLU A 40 5.43 13.81 -2.66
CA GLU A 40 4.09 13.34 -2.93
C GLU A 40 3.18 14.38 -2.30
N GLN A 41 2.52 15.16 -3.16
CA GLN A 41 1.81 16.35 -2.77
C GLN A 41 0.71 15.90 -1.82
N ALA A 42 0.96 16.02 -0.52
CA ALA A 42 0.00 15.69 0.51
C ALA A 42 -1.20 16.56 0.21
N ALA A 43 -2.24 15.96 -0.39
CA ALA A 43 -3.44 16.68 -0.73
C ALA A 43 -4.00 17.19 0.59
N THR A 44 -3.85 18.49 0.85
CA THR A 44 -4.58 19.24 1.88
C THR A 44 -6.08 19.34 1.53
N GLY A 45 -6.56 18.41 0.71
CA GLY A 45 -7.90 18.36 0.16
C GLY A 45 -8.84 17.59 1.09
N LYS A 46 -10.11 17.88 0.92
CA LYS A 46 -11.19 17.17 1.60
C LYS A 46 -11.11 15.68 1.27
N THR A 47 -11.31 14.83 2.27
CA THR A 47 -11.38 13.38 2.08
C THR A 47 -12.80 12.88 2.25
N THR A 48 -13.07 11.69 1.70
CA THR A 48 -14.33 10.96 1.89
C THR A 48 -14.03 9.50 2.21
N ASN A 49 -14.89 8.89 3.03
CA ASN A 49 -14.73 7.48 3.41
C ASN A 49 -15.41 6.58 2.39
N VAL A 50 -14.64 5.67 1.81
CA VAL A 50 -15.10 4.66 0.86
C VAL A 50 -14.89 3.26 1.43
N THR A 51 -15.63 2.28 0.92
CA THR A 51 -15.35 0.87 1.27
C THR A 51 -14.37 0.30 0.25
N LEU A 52 -13.14 0.01 0.66
CA LEU A 52 -12.23 -0.84 -0.10
C LEU A 52 -12.44 -2.30 0.27
N TYR A 53 -12.08 -3.19 -0.64
CA TYR A 53 -12.07 -4.63 -0.41
C TYR A 53 -10.65 -5.13 -0.65
N THR A 54 -10.11 -5.90 0.29
CA THR A 54 -8.77 -6.49 0.20
C THR A 54 -8.83 -7.99 0.45
N SER A 55 -7.99 -8.78 -0.21
CA SER A 55 -7.89 -10.21 0.07
C SER A 55 -7.48 -10.48 1.52
N ASP A 56 -8.02 -11.56 2.10
CA ASP A 56 -7.43 -12.17 3.28
C ASP A 56 -6.05 -12.78 2.97
N THR A 57 -5.38 -13.27 4.02
CA THR A 57 -4.05 -13.89 3.91
C THR A 57 -4.07 -15.27 3.25
N GLN A 58 -5.26 -15.86 3.07
CA GLN A 58 -5.46 -17.16 2.43
C GLN A 58 -5.90 -17.01 0.96
N CYS A 59 -6.09 -15.79 0.50
CA CYS A 59 -6.59 -15.41 -0.83
C CYS A 59 -7.95 -16.03 -1.16
N GLN A 60 -8.83 -16.16 -0.15
CA GLN A 60 -10.15 -16.81 -0.29
C GLN A 60 -11.30 -15.79 -0.26
N GLN A 61 -11.19 -14.77 0.60
CA GLN A 61 -12.23 -13.78 0.81
C GLN A 61 -11.72 -12.37 0.58
N LEU A 62 -12.64 -11.50 0.18
CA LEU A 62 -12.42 -10.06 0.12
C LEU A 62 -13.06 -9.40 1.34
N ILE A 63 -12.25 -8.81 2.20
CA ILE A 63 -12.66 -8.20 3.46
C ILE A 63 -12.91 -6.71 3.23
N PRO A 64 -14.08 -6.17 3.61
CA PRO A 64 -14.37 -4.74 3.49
C PRO A 64 -13.57 -3.93 4.52
N GLN A 65 -13.04 -2.80 4.10
CA GLN A 65 -12.31 -1.85 4.93
C GLN A 65 -12.78 -0.43 4.61
N LYS A 66 -13.02 0.39 5.63
CA LYS A 66 -13.34 1.81 5.45
C LYS A 66 -12.05 2.61 5.39
N VAL A 67 -11.87 3.36 4.31
CA VAL A 67 -10.62 4.08 4.04
C VAL A 67 -10.94 5.47 3.52
N ALA A 68 -10.16 6.46 3.96
CA ALA A 68 -10.27 7.83 3.48
C ALA A 68 -9.52 7.97 2.14
N VAL A 69 -10.19 8.53 1.15
CA VAL A 69 -9.63 8.87 -0.17
C VAL A 69 -9.93 10.33 -0.49
N PRO A 70 -9.21 10.98 -1.43
CA PRO A 70 -9.56 12.33 -1.90
C PRO A 70 -11.02 12.41 -2.33
N ALA A 71 -11.74 13.44 -1.87
CA ALA A 71 -13.17 13.59 -2.14
C ALA A 71 -13.47 13.98 -3.59
N ASP A 72 -12.52 14.65 -4.26
CA ASP A 72 -12.66 15.13 -5.64
C ASP A 72 -12.44 14.00 -6.66
N GLU A 73 -11.61 13.01 -6.30
CA GLU A 73 -11.26 11.86 -7.15
C GLU A 73 -11.35 10.53 -6.36
N PRO A 74 -12.55 10.17 -5.83
CA PRO A 74 -12.69 9.06 -4.90
C PRO A 74 -12.52 7.69 -5.56
N VAL A 75 -12.78 7.59 -6.88
CA VAL A 75 -12.60 6.36 -7.65
C VAL A 75 -11.12 6.12 -7.88
N GLU A 76 -10.41 7.11 -8.42
CA GLU A 76 -8.98 7.06 -8.67
C GLU A 76 -8.20 6.81 -7.37
N GLY A 77 -8.55 7.51 -6.28
CA GLY A 77 -7.93 7.31 -4.98
C GLY A 77 -8.17 5.91 -4.39
N ALA A 78 -9.34 5.32 -4.61
CA ALA A 78 -9.61 3.94 -4.21
C ALA A 78 -8.76 2.95 -5.00
N VAL A 79 -8.57 3.18 -6.31
CA VAL A 79 -7.68 2.37 -7.15
C VAL A 79 -6.22 2.52 -6.71
N SER A 80 -5.73 3.74 -6.43
CA SER A 80 -4.37 3.95 -5.92
C SER A 80 -4.12 3.12 -4.68
N LYS A 81 -5.01 3.22 -3.69
CA LYS A 81 -4.87 2.53 -2.40
C LYS A 81 -4.78 1.02 -2.54
N ILE A 82 -5.50 0.43 -3.49
CA ILE A 82 -5.44 -1.01 -3.74
C ILE A 82 -4.14 -1.39 -4.45
N LEU A 83 -3.68 -0.58 -5.42
CA LEU A 83 -2.46 -0.85 -6.18
C LEU A 83 -1.18 -0.61 -5.38
N GLU A 84 -1.16 0.37 -4.48
CA GLU A 84 -0.06 0.63 -3.53
C GLU A 84 0.28 -0.61 -2.69
N GLN A 85 -0.70 -1.45 -2.37
CA GLN A 85 -0.51 -2.69 -1.60
C GLN A 85 0.09 -3.84 -2.42
N ARG A 86 0.30 -3.66 -3.73
CA ARG A 86 0.67 -4.73 -4.68
C ARG A 86 2.07 -4.58 -5.26
N ASP A 87 2.78 -3.53 -4.88
CA ASP A 87 4.18 -3.41 -5.24
C ASP A 87 5.02 -4.35 -4.36
N THR A 88 5.32 -5.53 -4.91
CA THR A 88 6.08 -6.59 -4.23
C THR A 88 7.57 -6.57 -4.61
N GLY A 89 8.04 -5.51 -5.29
CA GLY A 89 9.42 -5.31 -5.73
C GLY A 89 9.84 -6.13 -6.95
N ASP A 90 9.23 -7.31 -7.19
CA ASP A 90 9.40 -8.10 -8.41
C ASP A 90 8.34 -7.78 -9.49
N PHE A 91 7.16 -7.35 -9.07
CA PHE A 91 6.11 -6.79 -9.92
C PHE A 91 5.86 -5.32 -9.54
N ASN A 92 6.06 -4.41 -10.50
CA ASN A 92 5.95 -2.97 -10.27
C ASN A 92 5.05 -2.33 -11.33
N LEU A 93 4.20 -1.39 -10.92
CA LEU A 93 3.41 -0.56 -11.82
C LEU A 93 4.04 0.83 -11.90
N SER A 94 4.20 1.36 -13.11
CA SER A 94 4.65 2.75 -13.33
C SER A 94 3.51 3.76 -13.21
N SER A 95 2.30 3.33 -13.58
CA SER A 95 1.08 4.15 -13.54
C SER A 95 -0.14 3.28 -13.80
N TYR A 96 -1.32 3.88 -13.64
CA TYR A 96 -2.58 3.35 -14.10
C TYR A 96 -3.46 4.50 -14.60
N ARG A 97 -4.54 4.15 -15.31
CA ARG A 97 -5.60 5.10 -15.70
C ARG A 97 -6.95 4.47 -15.42
N VAL A 98 -7.91 5.31 -15.05
CA VAL A 98 -9.29 4.88 -14.88
C VAL A 98 -10.15 5.66 -15.87
N ASN A 99 -10.98 4.96 -16.63
CA ASN A 99 -11.96 5.57 -17.52
C ASN A 99 -13.36 5.05 -17.19
N LEU A 100 -14.29 5.96 -16.91
CA LEU A 100 -15.69 5.61 -16.64
C LEU A 100 -16.54 5.97 -17.85
N LYS A 101 -17.16 4.95 -18.45
CA LYS A 101 -18.09 5.13 -19.58
C LYS A 101 -19.28 4.19 -19.43
N ASN A 102 -20.49 4.76 -19.43
CA ASN A 102 -21.75 4.00 -19.39
C ASN A 102 -21.85 2.99 -18.23
N GLY A 103 -21.28 3.30 -17.06
CA GLY A 103 -21.26 2.41 -15.90
C GLY A 103 -20.22 1.30 -15.97
N VAL A 104 -19.32 1.33 -16.94
CA VAL A 104 -18.15 0.45 -17.03
C VAL A 104 -16.91 1.25 -16.62
N ALA A 105 -16.19 0.78 -15.61
CA ALA A 105 -14.88 1.32 -15.26
C ALA A 105 -13.79 0.49 -15.94
N THR A 106 -13.00 1.11 -16.80
CA THR A 106 -11.81 0.48 -17.41
C THR A 106 -10.58 0.93 -16.64
N VAL A 107 -9.89 -0.01 -16.00
CA VAL A 107 -8.63 0.23 -15.29
C VAL A 107 -7.50 -0.24 -16.19
N ASP A 108 -6.78 0.71 -16.76
CA ASP A 108 -5.64 0.46 -17.65
C ASP A 108 -4.33 0.53 -16.87
N LEU A 109 -3.65 -0.58 -16.75
CA LEU A 109 -2.41 -0.76 -15.98
C LEU A 109 -1.19 -0.54 -16.86
N ARG A 110 -0.12 0.01 -16.27
CA ARG A 110 1.17 0.18 -16.93
C ARG A 110 2.26 -0.46 -16.09
N VAL A 111 2.64 -1.70 -16.43
CA VAL A 111 3.79 -2.36 -15.81
C VAL A 111 5.05 -1.52 -16.03
N ALA A 112 5.81 -1.32 -14.95
CA ALA A 112 7.01 -0.52 -14.97
C ALA A 112 8.12 -1.21 -15.79
N PRO A 113 8.97 -0.46 -16.53
CA PRO A 113 10.04 -1.06 -17.34
C PRO A 113 11.06 -1.88 -16.54
N ASN A 114 11.21 -1.60 -15.24
CA ASN A 114 12.09 -2.31 -14.31
C ASN A 114 11.40 -3.48 -13.59
N SER A 115 10.12 -3.76 -13.86
CA SER A 115 9.41 -4.90 -13.31
C SER A 115 10.04 -6.20 -13.82
N LYS A 116 10.30 -7.15 -12.92
CA LYS A 116 10.84 -8.47 -13.27
C LYS A 116 9.75 -9.40 -13.79
N ARG A 117 8.49 -9.09 -13.46
CA ARG A 117 7.30 -9.89 -13.77
C ARG A 117 6.30 -9.09 -14.60
N GLN A 118 5.50 -9.82 -15.37
CA GLN A 118 4.38 -9.31 -16.14
C GLN A 118 3.06 -9.64 -15.43
N ILE A 119 1.97 -8.94 -15.78
CA ILE A 119 0.63 -9.22 -15.22
C ILE A 119 0.24 -10.68 -15.40
N ALA A 120 0.50 -11.26 -16.58
CA ALA A 120 0.18 -12.65 -16.88
C ALA A 120 0.95 -13.67 -16.02
N SER A 121 2.03 -13.25 -15.36
CA SER A 121 2.83 -14.11 -14.47
C SER A 121 2.41 -14.05 -13.00
N LEU A 122 1.40 -13.23 -12.67
CA LEU A 122 0.85 -13.16 -11.33
C LEU A 122 0.23 -14.50 -10.95
N SER A 123 0.52 -14.98 -9.75
CA SER A 123 -0.13 -16.15 -9.16
C SER A 123 -1.63 -15.89 -8.99
N SER A 124 -2.42 -16.96 -8.85
CA SER A 124 -3.86 -16.85 -8.63
C SER A 124 -4.19 -16.01 -7.39
N CYS A 125 -3.38 -16.11 -6.33
CA CYS A 125 -3.55 -15.27 -5.15
C CYS A 125 -3.32 -13.79 -5.48
N GLU A 126 -2.23 -13.45 -6.16
CA GLU A 126 -1.93 -12.06 -6.53
C GLU A 126 -3.00 -11.49 -7.46
N GLN A 127 -3.46 -12.27 -8.43
CA GLN A 127 -4.55 -11.87 -9.33
C GLN A 127 -5.85 -11.62 -8.56
N PHE A 128 -6.24 -12.54 -7.67
CA PHE A 128 -7.42 -12.36 -6.82
C PHE A 128 -7.29 -11.11 -5.94
N ALA A 129 -6.12 -10.94 -5.35
CA ALA A 129 -5.84 -9.88 -4.42
C ALA A 129 -5.76 -8.51 -5.09
N MET A 130 -5.31 -8.41 -6.34
CA MET A 130 -5.31 -7.17 -7.11
C MET A 130 -6.64 -6.96 -7.84
N PHE A 131 -6.98 -7.81 -8.80
CA PHE A 131 -8.13 -7.63 -9.68
C PHE A 131 -9.46 -7.87 -8.98
N GLY A 132 -9.54 -8.88 -8.11
CA GLY A 132 -10.74 -9.14 -7.30
C GLY A 132 -11.05 -7.96 -6.39
N SER A 133 -10.03 -7.45 -5.69
CA SER A 133 -10.15 -6.25 -4.84
C SER A 133 -10.62 -5.03 -5.60
N LEU A 134 -10.01 -4.72 -6.76
CA LEU A 134 -10.41 -3.60 -7.62
C LEU A 134 -11.87 -3.76 -8.08
N ARG A 135 -12.20 -4.92 -8.66
CA ARG A 135 -13.54 -5.19 -9.18
C ARG A 135 -14.59 -5.06 -8.09
N LYS A 136 -14.35 -5.66 -6.93
CA LYS A 136 -15.30 -5.64 -5.81
C LYS A 136 -15.45 -4.23 -5.24
N THR A 137 -14.36 -3.51 -5.06
CA THR A 137 -14.38 -2.13 -4.56
C THR A 137 -15.17 -1.22 -5.47
N LEU A 138 -14.86 -1.19 -6.77
CA LEU A 138 -15.48 -0.28 -7.71
C LEU A 138 -16.98 -0.53 -7.88
N THR A 139 -17.42 -1.80 -7.82
CA THR A 139 -18.84 -2.17 -7.96
C THR A 139 -19.65 -2.09 -6.65
N SER A 140 -19.00 -2.13 -5.48
CA SER A 140 -19.71 -2.12 -4.18
C SER A 140 -19.92 -0.72 -3.58
N ASN A 141 -19.50 0.32 -4.31
CA ASN A 141 -19.62 1.72 -3.93
C ASN A 141 -20.69 2.40 -4.82
N PRO A 142 -21.97 2.36 -4.41
CA PRO A 142 -23.10 2.63 -5.30
C PRO A 142 -23.14 4.07 -5.82
N GLN A 143 -22.58 5.03 -5.07
CA GLN A 143 -22.50 6.43 -5.51
C GLN A 143 -21.73 6.61 -6.83
N TRP A 144 -20.84 5.67 -7.20
CA TRP A 144 -20.07 5.74 -8.44
C TRP A 144 -20.81 5.19 -9.67
N LYS A 145 -21.94 4.49 -9.46
CA LYS A 145 -22.78 3.92 -10.53
C LYS A 145 -21.99 2.98 -11.49
N ILE A 146 -20.94 2.34 -10.98
CA ILE A 146 -20.14 1.36 -11.71
C ILE A 146 -20.79 -0.02 -11.56
N LYS A 147 -21.11 -0.64 -12.69
CA LYS A 147 -21.75 -1.97 -12.79
C LYS A 147 -20.76 -3.05 -13.20
N GLU A 148 -19.76 -2.67 -13.99
CA GLU A 148 -18.78 -3.58 -14.57
C GLU A 148 -17.38 -2.95 -14.48
N VAL A 149 -16.36 -3.80 -14.33
CA VAL A 149 -14.97 -3.40 -14.31
C VAL A 149 -14.20 -4.22 -15.32
N ARG A 150 -13.48 -3.53 -16.21
CA ARG A 150 -12.58 -4.11 -17.21
C ARG A 150 -11.15 -3.76 -16.87
N PHE A 151 -10.25 -4.66 -17.19
CA PHE A 151 -8.83 -4.47 -16.97
C PHE A 151 -8.11 -4.51 -18.31
N THR A 152 -7.23 -3.55 -18.53
CA THR A 152 -6.39 -3.50 -19.72
C THR A 152 -4.94 -3.27 -19.34
N GLU A 153 -4.01 -3.74 -20.16
CA GLU A 153 -2.62 -3.31 -20.15
C GLU A 153 -2.33 -2.61 -21.47
N ARG A 154 -2.06 -1.31 -21.39
CA ARG A 154 -1.80 -0.48 -22.58
C ARG A 154 -2.92 -0.49 -23.63
N GLY A 155 -4.16 -0.64 -23.16
CA GLY A 155 -5.35 -0.73 -24.00
C GLY A 155 -5.66 -2.14 -24.51
N GLU A 156 -4.80 -3.13 -24.26
CA GLU A 156 -5.08 -4.53 -24.57
C GLU A 156 -5.82 -5.18 -23.39
N GLU A 157 -6.85 -5.96 -23.67
CA GLU A 157 -7.67 -6.59 -22.64
C GLU A 157 -6.87 -7.63 -21.84
N ILE A 158 -6.98 -7.55 -20.52
CA ILE A 158 -6.45 -8.57 -19.61
C ILE A 158 -7.58 -9.56 -19.33
N VAL A 159 -7.43 -10.78 -19.82
CA VAL A 159 -8.34 -11.89 -19.53
C VAL A 159 -7.89 -12.58 -18.24
N LEU A 160 -8.79 -12.63 -17.25
CA LEU A 160 -8.56 -13.11 -15.88
C LEU A 160 -9.40 -14.35 -15.57
#